data_AF-A0A1G3BWF9-F1
#
_entry.id   AF-A0A1G3BWF9-F1
#
_cell.length_a   1.000
_cell.length_b   1.000
_cell.length_c   1.000
_cell.angle_alpha   90.00
_cell.angle_beta   90.00
_cell.angle_gamma   90.00
#
_symmetry.space_group_name_H-M   'P 1'
#
loop_
_entity.id
_entity.type
_entity.pdbx_description
1 polymer ?
#
loop_
_entity_poly.entity_id
_entity_poly.type
_entity_poly.pdbx_seq_one_letter_code
_entity_poly.pdbx_strand_id
1 'polypeptide(L)'
;MFGSKTAGYFLGSVVISVCSLTFSLYNISVGADYVGNSGCKCHMGKGCFEGEEYKERLHSNTWEKRLKGSPDAENPDCLKCHATAYGEKIAEVGKKYLPNVQCEACHGAGSEYKKVKENYEGKGKDAFKEILKKDPFTARKVQYDTGLIVAGINGPATVKEQCMKCHWETKDDKNRCPKTDKVMDFKDFFKKDDHRDEDEIDVALKKLSPEDKKKWAAILPKDELLNSPLKPKKKE
;
A
#
# COMPACT_ATOMS: atom_id res chain seq x y z
N MET A 1 2.26 12.26 93.41
CA MET A 1 1.56 11.74 92.21
C MET A 1 1.93 12.65 91.04
N PHE A 2 1.87 12.15 89.80
CA PHE A 2 2.41 12.72 88.55
C PHE A 2 3.92 12.43 88.39
N GLY A 3 4.41 11.57 87.51
CA GLY A 3 3.85 11.00 86.29
C GLY A 3 4.81 11.26 85.13
N SER A 4 5.89 10.47 85.05
CA SER A 4 6.91 10.53 83.98
C SER A 4 6.29 10.22 82.62
N LYS A 5 6.53 11.08 81.62
CA LYS A 5 6.22 10.80 80.21
C LYS A 5 7.48 10.93 79.38
N THR A 6 7.97 9.78 78.95
CA THR A 6 8.98 9.56 77.91
C THR A 6 8.43 10.03 76.57
N ALA A 7 9.12 10.97 75.91
CA ALA A 7 8.84 11.38 74.53
C ALA A 7 9.56 10.42 73.58
N GLY A 8 8.80 9.58 72.87
CA GLY A 8 9.30 8.74 71.79
C GLY A 8 9.45 9.53 70.49
N TYR A 9 10.65 9.51 69.91
CA TYR A 9 10.91 10.02 68.57
C TYR A 9 10.34 9.05 67.53
N PHE A 10 9.29 9.45 66.81
CA PHE A 10 8.84 8.77 65.59
C PHE A 10 9.61 9.34 64.39
N LEU A 11 10.59 8.60 63.90
CA LEU A 11 11.21 8.81 62.60
C LEU A 11 10.20 8.39 61.52
N GLY A 12 9.52 9.38 60.93
CA GLY A 12 8.67 9.17 59.76
C GLY A 12 9.53 8.86 58.53
N SER A 13 9.50 7.60 58.09
CA SER A 13 10.04 7.17 56.80
C SER A 13 9.16 7.71 55.68
N VAL A 14 9.66 8.71 54.96
CA VAL A 14 9.05 9.20 53.72
C VAL A 14 9.30 8.14 52.64
N VAL A 15 8.28 7.33 52.37
CA VAL A 15 8.25 6.45 51.19
C VAL A 15 7.99 7.34 49.99
N ILE A 16 9.04 7.70 49.26
CA ILE A 16 8.93 8.33 47.95
C ILE A 16 8.42 7.24 47.00
N SER A 17 7.10 7.21 46.80
CA SER A 17 6.45 6.40 45.77
C SER A 17 6.92 6.91 44.42
N VAL A 18 7.93 6.25 43.86
CA VAL A 18 8.36 6.43 42.47
C VAL A 18 7.21 5.93 41.60
N CYS A 19 6.28 6.83 41.26
CA CYS A 19 5.33 6.59 40.19
C CYS A 19 6.14 6.35 38.92
N SER A 20 6.30 5.08 38.57
CA SER A 20 6.81 4.61 37.29
C SER A 20 5.91 5.18 36.18
N LEU A 21 6.22 6.38 35.71
CA LEU A 21 5.73 6.92 34.46
C LEU A 21 6.31 6.04 33.35
N THR A 22 5.62 4.93 33.07
CA THR A 22 5.79 4.23 31.81
C THR A 22 5.36 5.20 30.72
N PHE A 23 6.33 5.89 30.14
CA PHE A 23 6.17 6.56 28.86
C PHE A 23 5.80 5.47 27.85
N SER A 24 4.51 5.23 27.69
CA SER A 24 3.99 4.55 26.51
C SER A 24 4.44 5.42 25.33
N LEU A 25 5.49 4.98 24.65
CA LEU A 25 5.83 5.48 23.33
C LEU A 25 4.59 5.21 22.48
N TYR A 26 3.74 6.23 22.33
CA TYR A 26 2.82 6.28 21.22
C TYR A 26 3.71 6.14 19.98
N ASN A 27 3.62 4.99 19.31
CA ASN A 27 4.10 4.88 17.95
C ASN A 27 3.34 5.95 17.18
N ILE A 28 3.99 7.09 16.94
CA ILE A 28 3.57 7.99 15.87
C ILE A 28 3.76 7.14 14.63
N SER A 29 2.70 6.50 14.19
CA SER A 29 2.60 5.99 12.83
C SER A 29 2.65 7.23 11.96
N VAL A 30 3.87 7.62 11.57
CA VAL A 30 4.05 8.56 10.47
C VAL A 30 3.51 7.79 9.27
N GLY A 31 2.27 8.10 8.87
CA GLY A 31 1.66 7.51 7.70
C GLY A 31 2.60 7.67 6.50
N ALA A 32 2.67 6.63 5.65
CA ALA A 32 3.46 6.67 4.44
C ALA A 32 2.97 7.77 3.50
N ASP A 33 3.89 8.40 2.79
CA ASP A 33 3.62 9.47 1.84
C ASP A 33 3.58 8.91 0.42
N TYR A 34 2.69 9.44 -0.40
CA TYR A 34 2.67 9.18 -1.83
C TYR A 34 3.90 9.84 -2.48
N VAL A 35 4.68 9.05 -3.23
CA VAL A 35 5.92 9.48 -3.90
C VAL A 35 5.81 9.41 -5.43
N GLY A 36 4.65 8.97 -5.93
CA GLY A 36 4.34 8.71 -7.32
C GLY A 36 5.19 7.61 -7.94
N ASN A 37 5.04 7.44 -9.25
CA ASN A 37 5.83 6.52 -10.06
C ASN A 37 7.35 6.72 -9.92
N SER A 38 7.78 7.90 -9.43
CA SER A 38 9.18 8.20 -9.14
C SER A 38 9.77 7.32 -8.03
N GLY A 39 8.95 6.89 -7.06
CA GLY A 39 9.35 5.92 -6.03
C GLY A 39 9.39 4.48 -6.54
N CYS A 40 8.72 4.20 -7.66
CA CYS A 40 8.60 2.87 -8.25
C CYS A 40 9.58 2.65 -9.42
N LYS A 41 10.63 3.47 -9.56
CA LYS A 41 11.58 3.42 -10.69
C LYS A 41 12.18 2.03 -10.94
N CYS A 42 12.31 1.21 -9.90
CA CYS A 42 12.78 -0.18 -10.03
C CYS A 42 11.87 -1.04 -10.91
N HIS A 43 10.57 -0.76 -10.94
CA HIS A 43 9.56 -1.46 -11.75
C HIS A 43 9.22 -0.69 -13.03
N MET A 44 9.76 0.53 -13.21
CA MET A 44 9.52 1.39 -14.38
C MET A 44 10.67 1.41 -15.39
N GLY A 45 11.76 0.71 -15.07
CA GLY A 45 12.96 0.58 -15.90
C GLY A 45 12.70 -0.17 -17.20
N LYS A 46 13.65 -0.06 -18.15
CA LYS A 46 13.59 -0.81 -19.40
C LYS A 46 13.70 -2.32 -19.10
N GLY A 47 12.80 -3.12 -19.64
CA GLY A 47 12.74 -4.57 -19.41
C GLY A 47 12.00 -4.97 -18.13
N CYS A 48 11.43 -4.03 -17.38
CA CYS A 48 10.51 -4.34 -16.29
C CYS A 48 9.09 -4.44 -16.83
N PHE A 49 8.49 -5.63 -16.71
CA PHE A 49 7.19 -5.95 -17.28
C PHE A 49 6.09 -5.03 -16.73
N GLU A 50 6.06 -4.80 -15.43
CA GLU A 50 4.99 -4.05 -14.76
C GLU A 50 4.94 -2.60 -15.27
N GLY A 51 6.10 -1.96 -15.38
CA GLY A 51 6.21 -0.59 -15.86
C GLY A 51 6.01 -0.44 -17.37
N GLU A 52 6.37 -1.44 -18.16
CA GLU A 52 6.08 -1.47 -19.60
C GLU A 52 4.58 -1.65 -19.85
N GLU A 53 3.94 -2.63 -19.21
CA GLU A 53 2.50 -2.85 -19.32
C GLU A 53 1.70 -1.65 -18.81
N TYR A 54 2.10 -1.05 -17.68
CA TYR A 54 1.45 0.15 -17.14
C TYR A 54 1.41 1.29 -18.15
N LYS A 55 2.51 1.54 -18.88
CA LYS A 55 2.59 2.62 -19.88
C LYS A 55 1.58 2.42 -21.02
N GLU A 56 1.28 1.18 -21.38
CA GLU A 56 0.29 0.85 -22.40
C GLU A 56 -1.17 0.99 -21.91
N ARG A 57 -1.40 1.09 -20.59
CA ARG A 57 -2.75 1.23 -20.02
C ARG A 57 -3.27 2.65 -20.12
N LEU A 58 -4.60 2.79 -20.17
CA LEU A 58 -5.24 4.11 -20.13
C LEU A 58 -4.98 4.82 -18.80
N HIS A 59 -4.75 4.07 -17.71
CA HIS A 59 -4.43 4.61 -16.40
C HIS A 59 -3.20 5.53 -16.41
N SER A 60 -2.19 5.23 -17.23
CA SER A 60 -0.96 6.04 -17.33
C SER A 60 -1.15 7.41 -17.99
N ASN A 61 -2.32 7.65 -18.59
CA ASN A 61 -2.58 8.85 -19.39
C ASN A 61 -3.94 9.51 -19.11
N THR A 62 -4.62 9.13 -18.02
CA THR A 62 -5.94 9.65 -17.65
C THR A 62 -5.96 11.17 -17.49
N TRP A 63 -5.05 11.73 -16.68
CA TRP A 63 -5.01 13.18 -16.44
C TRP A 63 -4.50 13.91 -17.68
N GLU A 64 -3.38 13.46 -18.24
CA GLU A 64 -2.74 14.10 -19.41
C GLU A 64 -3.67 14.17 -20.62
N LYS A 65 -4.47 13.13 -20.89
CA LYS A 65 -5.36 13.09 -22.06
C LYS A 65 -6.78 13.57 -21.81
N ARG A 66 -7.23 13.74 -20.55
CA ARG A 66 -8.64 14.08 -20.25
C ARG A 66 -8.83 15.37 -19.47
N LEU A 67 -7.90 15.68 -18.56
CA LEU A 67 -8.07 16.79 -17.62
C LEU A 67 -7.13 17.95 -17.91
N LYS A 68 -5.93 17.69 -18.41
CA LYS A 68 -4.95 18.75 -18.68
C LYS A 68 -5.50 19.78 -19.68
N GLY A 69 -5.49 21.05 -19.26
CA GLY A 69 -5.98 22.17 -20.07
C GLY A 69 -7.50 22.25 -20.21
N SER A 70 -8.26 21.38 -19.53
CA SER A 70 -9.72 21.47 -19.48
C SER A 70 -10.18 22.22 -18.21
N PRO A 71 -11.43 22.71 -18.18
CA PRO A 71 -12.02 23.29 -16.96
C PRO A 71 -12.10 22.30 -15.79
N ASP A 72 -12.00 21.00 -16.05
CA ASP A 72 -12.09 19.93 -15.05
C ASP A 72 -10.71 19.57 -14.44
N ALA A 73 -9.62 20.26 -14.83
CA ALA A 73 -8.26 19.99 -14.37
C ALA A 73 -8.09 20.03 -12.84
N GLU A 74 -8.86 20.90 -12.18
CA GLU A 74 -8.84 21.10 -10.73
C GLU A 74 -10.15 20.63 -10.06
N ASN A 75 -11.04 19.97 -10.81
CA ASN A 75 -12.34 19.56 -10.29
C ASN A 75 -12.21 18.33 -9.38
N PRO A 76 -12.58 18.41 -8.08
CA PRO A 76 -12.49 17.29 -7.14
C PRO A 76 -13.22 16.02 -7.62
N ASP A 77 -14.37 16.18 -8.29
CA ASP A 77 -15.17 15.06 -8.81
C ASP A 77 -14.46 14.31 -9.96
N CYS A 78 -13.52 14.97 -10.62
CA CYS A 78 -12.70 14.38 -11.68
C CYS A 78 -11.39 13.83 -11.11
N LEU A 79 -10.73 14.59 -10.23
CA LEU A 79 -9.42 14.25 -9.65
C LEU A 79 -9.46 12.97 -8.81
N LYS A 80 -10.58 12.67 -8.15
CA LYS A 80 -10.74 11.43 -7.36
C LYS A 80 -10.54 10.13 -8.16
N CYS A 81 -10.73 10.16 -9.49
CA CYS A 81 -10.57 8.99 -10.36
C CYS A 81 -9.48 9.14 -11.44
N HIS A 82 -9.13 10.37 -11.81
CA HIS A 82 -8.20 10.63 -12.92
C HIS A 82 -6.80 11.06 -12.45
N ALA A 83 -6.59 11.23 -11.16
CA ALA A 83 -5.30 11.51 -10.55
C ALA A 83 -5.06 10.56 -9.36
N THR A 84 -3.82 10.52 -8.88
CA THR A 84 -3.43 9.74 -7.70
C THR A 84 -3.24 10.66 -6.51
N ALA A 85 -3.50 10.15 -5.30
CA ALA A 85 -3.27 10.86 -4.04
C ALA A 85 -4.02 12.20 -3.90
N TYR A 86 -5.15 12.38 -4.60
CA TYR A 86 -5.99 13.56 -4.38
C TYR A 86 -6.59 13.54 -2.97
N GLY A 87 -6.27 14.54 -2.16
CA GLY A 87 -6.68 14.62 -0.75
C GLY A 87 -5.81 13.82 0.21
N GLU A 88 -4.73 13.20 -0.29
CA GLU A 88 -3.81 12.40 0.51
C GLU A 88 -2.47 13.12 0.75
N LYS A 89 -1.65 12.60 1.67
CA LYS A 89 -0.32 13.16 1.95
C LYS A 89 0.67 12.76 0.85
N ILE A 90 1.20 13.76 0.15
CA ILE A 90 2.19 13.60 -0.92
C ILE A 90 3.55 14.11 -0.39
N ALA A 91 4.61 13.37 -0.67
CA ALA A 91 5.96 13.70 -0.20
C ALA A 91 6.49 15.01 -0.81
N GLU A 92 6.09 15.31 -2.05
CA GLU A 92 6.41 16.57 -2.72
C GLU A 92 5.55 17.72 -2.18
N VAL A 93 6.20 18.71 -1.58
CA VAL A 93 5.55 19.86 -0.96
C VAL A 93 4.71 20.65 -1.97
N GLY A 94 3.49 20.99 -1.57
CA GLY A 94 2.60 21.85 -2.35
C GLY A 94 1.81 21.14 -3.46
N LYS A 95 2.02 19.82 -3.66
CA LYS A 95 1.19 19.02 -4.56
C LYS A 95 -0.15 18.69 -3.91
N LYS A 96 -1.24 18.87 -4.67
CA LYS A 96 -2.60 18.47 -4.29
C LYS A 96 -2.97 17.07 -4.77
N TYR A 97 -2.31 16.61 -5.83
CA TYR A 97 -2.48 15.32 -6.47
C TYR A 97 -1.24 15.02 -7.33
N LEU A 98 -1.09 13.75 -7.70
CA LEU A 98 -0.12 13.27 -8.68
C LEU A 98 -0.86 12.98 -10.01
N PRO A 99 -0.38 13.46 -11.16
CA PRO A 99 -1.09 13.32 -12.42
C PRO A 99 -1.17 11.86 -12.87
N ASN A 100 -2.32 11.50 -13.47
CA ASN A 100 -2.70 10.16 -13.92
C ASN A 100 -3.00 9.19 -12.77
N VAL A 101 -3.56 8.03 -13.11
CA VAL A 101 -3.69 6.89 -12.19
C VAL A 101 -2.33 6.19 -12.19
N GLN A 102 -1.56 6.38 -11.12
CA GLN A 102 -0.19 5.90 -10.93
C GLN A 102 -0.17 4.58 -10.16
N CYS A 103 1.01 3.95 -10.01
CA CYS A 103 1.16 2.68 -9.29
C CYS A 103 0.50 2.74 -7.90
N GLU A 104 0.67 3.85 -7.18
CA GLU A 104 0.18 4.04 -5.82
C GLU A 104 -1.35 4.23 -5.73
N ALA A 105 -2.06 4.51 -6.83
CA ALA A 105 -3.52 4.50 -6.84
C ALA A 105 -4.07 3.09 -6.53
N CYS A 106 -3.30 2.05 -6.88
CA CYS A 106 -3.60 0.67 -6.56
C CYS A 106 -2.78 0.16 -5.37
N HIS A 107 -1.47 0.43 -5.34
CA HIS A 107 -0.53 -0.14 -4.38
C HIS A 107 -0.36 0.68 -3.09
N GLY A 108 -1.06 1.79 -2.94
CA GLY A 108 -0.92 2.68 -1.77
C GLY A 108 0.38 3.48 -1.77
N ALA A 109 0.56 4.28 -0.73
CA ALA A 109 1.71 5.16 -0.57
C ALA A 109 3.04 4.38 -0.46
N GLY A 110 4.03 4.73 -1.29
CA GLY A 110 5.26 3.98 -1.46
C GLY A 110 6.48 4.50 -0.68
N SER A 111 6.37 5.57 0.13
CA SER A 111 7.53 6.18 0.78
C SER A 111 8.35 5.22 1.64
N GLU A 112 7.68 4.37 2.42
CA GLU A 112 8.36 3.42 3.32
C GLU A 112 8.96 2.25 2.55
N TYR A 113 8.27 1.76 1.51
CA TYR A 113 8.83 0.74 0.65
C TYR A 113 10.07 1.23 -0.11
N LYS A 114 10.07 2.49 -0.55
CA LYS A 114 11.24 3.12 -1.17
C LYS A 114 12.45 3.06 -0.23
N LYS A 115 12.28 3.38 1.06
CA LYS A 115 13.36 3.31 2.06
C LYS A 115 13.90 1.88 2.21
N VAL A 116 13.02 0.88 2.28
CA VAL A 116 13.40 -0.54 2.31
C VAL A 116 14.22 -0.91 1.08
N LYS A 117 13.78 -0.50 -0.11
CA LYS A 117 14.50 -0.79 -1.36
C LYS A 117 15.85 -0.11 -1.47
N GLU A 118 16.01 1.06 -0.86
CA GLU A 118 17.26 1.81 -0.85
C GLU A 118 18.25 1.24 0.18
N ASN A 119 17.77 0.80 1.34
CA ASN A 119 18.64 0.37 2.44
C ASN A 119 17.96 -0.61 3.42
N TYR A 120 17.65 -1.82 2.96
CA TYR A 120 17.06 -2.84 3.82
C TYR A 120 18.00 -3.24 4.97
N GLU A 121 17.55 -3.03 6.21
CA GLU A 121 18.31 -3.30 7.44
C GLU A 121 19.71 -2.68 7.49
N GLY A 122 19.93 -1.55 6.81
CA GLY A 122 21.26 -0.92 6.77
C GLY A 122 22.28 -1.62 5.85
N LYS A 123 21.86 -2.62 5.06
CA LYS A 123 22.72 -3.45 4.22
C LYS A 123 22.74 -3.02 2.75
N GLY A 124 22.17 -1.86 2.43
CA GLY A 124 22.12 -1.30 1.07
C GLY A 124 21.06 -1.94 0.16
N LYS A 125 21.01 -1.44 -1.08
CA LYS A 125 19.95 -1.72 -2.07
C LYS A 125 19.85 -3.17 -2.56
N ASP A 126 20.93 -3.94 -2.42
CA ASP A 126 21.00 -5.30 -2.94
C ASP A 126 20.51 -6.33 -1.92
N ALA A 127 20.54 -6.00 -0.62
CA ALA A 127 20.04 -6.88 0.44
C ALA A 127 18.57 -7.25 0.25
N PHE A 128 17.72 -6.29 -0.15
CA PHE A 128 16.32 -6.58 -0.43
C PHE A 128 16.13 -7.46 -1.68
N LYS A 129 17.01 -7.35 -2.68
CA LYS A 129 16.95 -8.21 -3.87
C LYS A 129 17.34 -9.65 -3.53
N GLU A 130 18.27 -9.82 -2.60
CA GLU A 130 18.65 -11.15 -2.13
C GLU A 130 17.52 -11.83 -1.35
N ILE A 131 16.86 -11.11 -0.44
CA ILE A 131 15.75 -11.71 0.33
C ILE A 131 14.57 -12.06 -0.56
N LEU A 132 14.25 -11.24 -1.59
CA LEU A 132 13.22 -11.59 -2.59
C LEU A 132 13.42 -12.98 -3.19
N LYS A 133 14.67 -13.34 -3.49
CA LYS A 133 15.02 -14.65 -4.08
C LYS A 133 15.12 -15.78 -3.06
N LYS A 134 15.70 -15.49 -1.89
CA LYS A 134 16.03 -16.51 -0.87
C LYS A 134 14.84 -16.83 0.03
N ASP A 135 14.05 -15.82 0.38
CA ASP A 135 12.89 -15.91 1.26
C ASP A 135 11.80 -14.91 0.83
N PRO A 136 11.04 -15.25 -0.23
CA PRO A 136 10.01 -14.37 -0.79
C PRO A 136 8.88 -14.06 0.21
N PHE A 137 8.63 -14.92 1.20
CA PHE A 137 7.61 -14.64 2.23
C PHE A 137 8.03 -13.52 3.16
N THR A 138 9.28 -13.54 3.62
CA THR A 138 9.83 -12.43 4.41
C THR A 138 9.85 -11.15 3.58
N ALA A 139 10.26 -11.21 2.31
CA ALA A 139 10.23 -10.05 1.43
C ALA A 139 8.82 -9.46 1.26
N ARG A 140 7.81 -10.31 1.04
CA ARG A 140 6.39 -9.90 0.98
C ARG A 140 5.92 -9.31 2.31
N LYS A 141 6.30 -9.91 3.44
CA LYS A 141 5.96 -9.37 4.75
C LYS A 141 6.54 -7.97 4.94
N VAL A 142 7.78 -7.74 4.52
CA VAL A 142 8.38 -6.40 4.60
C VAL A 142 7.59 -5.40 3.72
N GLN A 143 7.22 -5.78 2.50
CA GLN A 143 6.35 -4.94 1.64
C GLN A 143 5.01 -4.62 2.33
N TYR A 144 4.36 -5.64 2.88
CA TYR A 144 3.11 -5.49 3.64
C TYR A 144 3.29 -4.53 4.81
N ASP A 145 4.34 -4.71 5.61
CA ASP A 145 4.60 -3.92 6.81
C ASP A 145 4.95 -2.46 6.47
N THR A 146 5.45 -2.19 5.26
CA THR A 146 5.66 -0.81 4.76
C THR A 146 4.37 -0.08 4.37
N GLY A 147 3.22 -0.77 4.41
CA GLY A 147 1.93 -0.19 4.07
C GLY A 147 1.57 -0.26 2.59
N LEU A 148 2.35 -0.99 1.77
CA LEU A 148 1.93 -1.28 0.40
C LEU A 148 0.70 -2.19 0.39
N ILE A 149 -0.20 -1.90 -0.55
CA ILE A 149 -1.47 -2.58 -0.70
C ILE A 149 -1.42 -3.58 -1.85
N VAL A 150 -1.97 -4.77 -1.58
CA VAL A 150 -2.44 -5.71 -2.59
C VAL A 150 -3.93 -5.96 -2.31
N ALA A 151 -4.80 -5.55 -3.24
CA ALA A 151 -6.22 -5.82 -3.14
C ALA A 151 -6.45 -7.34 -3.12
N GLY A 152 -7.35 -7.81 -2.26
CA GLY A 152 -7.47 -9.24 -1.97
C GLY A 152 -6.52 -9.75 -0.89
N ILE A 153 -5.71 -8.88 -0.24
CA ILE A 153 -4.83 -9.25 0.88
C ILE A 153 -4.99 -8.27 2.06
N ASN A 154 -4.59 -7.01 1.87
CA ASN A 154 -4.44 -6.00 2.93
C ASN A 154 -4.97 -4.60 2.57
N GLY A 155 -5.70 -4.49 1.46
CA GLY A 155 -6.48 -3.30 1.10
C GLY A 155 -7.95 -3.64 0.86
N PRO A 156 -8.54 -3.24 -0.28
CA PRO A 156 -9.87 -3.71 -0.69
C PRO A 156 -9.97 -5.25 -0.58
N ALA A 157 -11.13 -5.77 -0.19
CA ALA A 157 -11.29 -7.19 0.08
C ALA A 157 -11.15 -8.04 -1.19
N THR A 158 -11.42 -7.44 -2.35
CA THR A 158 -11.21 -8.05 -3.67
C THR A 158 -10.54 -7.08 -4.64
N VAL A 159 -9.93 -7.61 -5.70
CA VAL A 159 -9.42 -6.81 -6.83
C VAL A 159 -10.57 -6.04 -7.49
N LYS A 160 -11.76 -6.66 -7.58
CA LYS A 160 -12.95 -5.99 -8.11
C LYS A 160 -13.30 -4.73 -7.32
N GLU A 161 -13.34 -4.82 -6.00
CA GLU A 161 -13.63 -3.65 -5.15
C GLU A 161 -12.64 -2.51 -5.35
N GLN A 162 -11.35 -2.82 -5.58
CA GLN A 162 -10.36 -1.82 -5.91
C GLN A 162 -10.71 -1.08 -7.21
N CYS A 163 -11.05 -1.82 -8.26
CA CYS A 163 -11.47 -1.23 -9.54
C CYS A 163 -12.73 -0.37 -9.37
N MET A 164 -13.69 -0.83 -8.57
CA MET A 164 -14.97 -0.13 -8.36
C MET A 164 -14.86 1.15 -7.54
N LYS A 165 -13.67 1.48 -7.00
CA LYS A 165 -13.43 2.83 -6.44
C LYS A 165 -13.58 3.94 -7.49
N CYS A 166 -13.28 3.63 -8.75
CA CYS A 166 -13.31 4.57 -9.86
C CYS A 166 -14.20 4.11 -11.03
N HIS A 167 -14.66 2.86 -11.01
CA HIS A 167 -15.47 2.24 -12.05
C HIS A 167 -16.80 1.75 -11.50
N TRP A 168 -17.75 1.49 -12.40
CA TRP A 168 -19.09 1.08 -12.06
C TRP A 168 -19.65 0.15 -13.14
N GLU A 169 -20.47 -0.81 -12.74
CA GLU A 169 -21.07 -1.80 -13.66
C GLU A 169 -22.47 -1.38 -14.13
N THR A 170 -23.08 -0.38 -13.50
CA THR A 170 -24.44 0.09 -13.81
C THR A 170 -24.47 1.60 -14.04
N LYS A 171 -25.38 2.06 -14.90
CA LYS A 171 -25.54 3.50 -15.20
C LYS A 171 -26.15 4.30 -14.05
N ASP A 172 -26.76 3.61 -13.10
CA ASP A 172 -27.45 4.21 -11.96
C ASP A 172 -26.54 4.29 -10.71
N ASP A 173 -25.27 3.91 -10.83
CA ASP A 173 -24.32 4.02 -9.73
C ASP A 173 -24.16 5.49 -9.30
N LYS A 174 -24.34 5.74 -7.99
CA LYS A 174 -24.31 7.09 -7.41
C LYS A 174 -22.92 7.73 -7.46
N ASN A 175 -21.87 6.92 -7.55
CA ASN A 175 -20.48 7.34 -7.58
C ASN A 175 -19.91 7.40 -9.00
N ARG A 176 -20.75 7.20 -10.04
CA ARG A 176 -20.33 7.23 -11.44
C ARG A 176 -19.77 8.58 -11.88
N CYS A 177 -19.07 8.58 -13.00
CA CYS A 177 -18.62 9.83 -13.62
C CYS A 177 -19.83 10.68 -14.08
N PRO A 178 -19.84 11.98 -13.77
CA PRO A 178 -20.92 12.89 -14.19
C PRO A 178 -20.88 13.22 -15.69
N LYS A 179 -19.82 12.83 -16.40
CA LYS A 179 -19.55 13.19 -17.80
C LYS A 179 -19.64 11.99 -18.76
N THR A 180 -19.98 10.79 -18.28
CA THR A 180 -20.13 9.63 -19.16
C THR A 180 -21.10 8.60 -18.58
N ASP A 181 -21.83 7.94 -19.48
CA ASP A 181 -22.71 6.81 -19.15
C ASP A 181 -22.06 5.46 -19.46
N LYS A 182 -20.74 5.45 -19.72
CA LYS A 182 -19.98 4.22 -19.92
C LYS A 182 -19.95 3.43 -18.62
N VAL A 183 -20.24 2.14 -18.70
CA VAL A 183 -20.07 1.19 -17.61
C VAL A 183 -18.88 0.28 -17.91
N MET A 184 -18.26 -0.27 -16.87
CA MET A 184 -17.19 -1.26 -16.97
C MET A 184 -17.78 -2.63 -16.63
N ASP A 185 -17.69 -3.59 -17.54
CA ASP A 185 -17.81 -5.00 -17.16
C ASP A 185 -16.49 -5.45 -16.52
N PHE A 186 -16.50 -5.81 -15.23
CA PHE A 186 -15.27 -6.15 -14.52
C PHE A 186 -14.52 -7.32 -15.16
N LYS A 187 -15.22 -8.38 -15.60
CA LYS A 187 -14.56 -9.58 -16.11
C LYS A 187 -13.83 -9.29 -17.41
N ASP A 188 -14.46 -8.54 -18.30
CA ASP A 188 -13.88 -8.17 -19.59
C ASP A 188 -12.76 -7.15 -19.46
N PHE A 189 -12.92 -6.17 -18.56
CA PHE A 189 -11.87 -5.19 -18.31
C PHE A 189 -10.68 -5.79 -17.58
N PHE A 190 -10.91 -6.63 -16.57
CA PHE A 190 -9.83 -7.31 -15.86
C PHE A 190 -9.01 -8.15 -16.83
N LYS A 191 -9.64 -8.91 -17.74
CA LYS A 191 -8.90 -9.62 -18.81
C LYS A 191 -8.04 -8.69 -19.67
N LYS A 192 -8.43 -7.43 -19.87
CA LYS A 192 -7.63 -6.47 -20.65
C LYS A 192 -6.53 -5.83 -19.81
N ASP A 193 -6.82 -5.46 -18.57
CA ASP A 193 -5.95 -4.66 -17.69
C ASP A 193 -5.10 -5.48 -16.71
N ASP A 194 -5.35 -6.78 -16.58
CA ASP A 194 -4.56 -7.68 -15.73
C ASP A 194 -3.11 -7.67 -16.20
N HIS A 195 -2.22 -7.16 -15.36
CA HIS A 195 -0.79 -6.99 -15.61
C HIS A 195 0.02 -7.75 -14.54
N ARG A 196 -0.57 -8.79 -13.96
CA ARG A 196 0.13 -9.68 -13.04
C ARG A 196 1.11 -10.57 -13.82
N ASP A 197 2.29 -10.73 -13.27
CA ASP A 197 3.32 -11.68 -13.68
C ASP A 197 3.51 -12.77 -12.63
N GLU A 198 4.38 -13.74 -12.94
CA GLU A 198 4.74 -14.82 -12.01
C GLU A 198 6.03 -14.44 -11.28
N ASP A 199 5.90 -14.13 -10.00
CA ASP A 199 7.01 -13.79 -9.11
C ASP A 199 7.47 -15.01 -8.29
N GLU A 200 8.63 -14.89 -7.63
CA GLU A 200 9.15 -15.94 -6.74
C GLU A 200 8.16 -16.30 -5.62
N ILE A 201 7.36 -15.33 -5.17
CA ILE A 201 6.33 -15.57 -4.15
C ILE A 201 5.21 -16.47 -4.66
N ASP A 202 4.81 -16.36 -5.93
CA ASP A 202 3.72 -17.18 -6.50
C ASP A 202 4.17 -18.63 -6.65
N VAL A 203 5.42 -18.84 -7.02
CA VAL A 203 6.04 -20.17 -7.04
C VAL A 203 6.13 -20.75 -5.63
N ALA A 204 6.48 -19.94 -4.64
CA ALA A 204 6.61 -20.38 -3.25
C ALA A 204 5.26 -20.70 -2.60
N LEU A 205 4.20 -19.92 -2.91
CA LEU A 205 2.83 -20.15 -2.44
C LEU A 205 2.29 -21.53 -2.83
N LYS A 206 2.61 -22.01 -4.04
CA LYS A 206 2.20 -23.33 -4.53
C LYS A 206 2.76 -24.49 -3.70
N LYS A 207 3.84 -24.25 -2.94
CA LYS A 207 4.56 -25.27 -2.14
C LYS A 207 4.32 -25.14 -0.63
N LEU A 208 3.39 -24.28 -0.20
CA LEU A 208 3.20 -23.99 1.21
C LEU A 208 2.68 -25.19 2.02
N SER A 209 3.38 -25.52 3.10
CA SER A 209 2.88 -26.47 4.10
C SER A 209 1.67 -25.91 4.85
N PRO A 210 0.79 -26.77 5.43
CA PRO A 210 -0.29 -26.31 6.31
C PRO A 210 0.18 -25.45 7.49
N GLU A 211 1.34 -25.76 8.04
CA GLU A 211 1.98 -25.03 9.14
C GLU A 211 2.42 -23.63 8.68
N ASP A 212 3.06 -23.54 7.52
CA ASP A 212 3.48 -22.26 6.93
C ASP A 212 2.29 -21.39 6.53
N LYS A 213 1.17 -22.00 6.10
CA LYS A 213 -0.09 -21.26 5.84
C LYS A 213 -0.59 -20.54 7.09
N LYS A 214 -0.51 -21.18 8.25
CA LYS A 214 -0.86 -20.55 9.53
C LYS A 214 0.12 -19.43 9.89
N LYS A 215 1.42 -19.67 9.72
CA LYS A 215 2.48 -18.69 9.98
C LYS A 215 2.31 -17.41 9.14
N TRP A 216 1.97 -17.55 7.86
CA TRP A 216 1.91 -16.45 6.90
C TRP A 216 0.51 -15.92 6.63
N ALA A 217 -0.52 -16.35 7.38
CA ALA A 217 -1.92 -16.10 7.07
C ALA A 217 -2.29 -14.62 6.77
N ALA A 218 -1.60 -13.66 7.40
CA ALA A 218 -1.85 -12.24 7.19
C ALA A 218 -1.50 -11.73 5.78
N ILE A 219 -0.54 -12.37 5.11
CA ILE A 219 0.02 -11.95 3.81
C ILE A 219 -0.37 -12.87 2.65
N LEU A 220 -1.26 -13.83 2.89
CA LEU A 220 -1.76 -14.73 1.86
C LEU A 220 -2.90 -14.10 1.07
N PRO A 221 -3.01 -14.39 -0.25
CA PRO A 221 -4.19 -14.09 -1.04
C PRO A 221 -5.47 -14.61 -0.39
N LYS A 222 -6.46 -13.74 -0.24
CA LYS A 222 -7.82 -14.05 0.24
C LYS A 222 -8.84 -14.03 -0.89
N ASP A 223 -8.58 -13.21 -1.91
CA ASP A 223 -9.38 -13.17 -3.14
C ASP A 223 -9.00 -14.35 -4.05
N GLU A 224 -9.98 -15.18 -4.42
CA GLU A 224 -9.81 -16.31 -5.33
C GLU A 224 -9.25 -15.89 -6.69
N LEU A 225 -9.53 -14.67 -7.15
CA LEU A 225 -9.02 -14.15 -8.41
C LEU A 225 -7.49 -14.13 -8.44
N LEU A 226 -6.85 -13.90 -7.30
CA LEU A 226 -5.38 -13.91 -7.19
C LEU A 226 -4.78 -15.31 -7.37
N ASN A 227 -5.59 -16.36 -7.19
CA ASN A 227 -5.20 -17.75 -7.45
C ASN A 227 -5.54 -18.19 -8.89
N SER A 228 -6.19 -17.34 -9.69
CA SER A 228 -6.46 -17.64 -11.10
C SER A 228 -5.15 -17.72 -11.90
N PRO A 229 -5.10 -18.54 -12.97
CA PRO A 229 -3.93 -18.61 -13.83
C PRO A 229 -3.50 -17.22 -14.30
N LEU A 230 -2.21 -16.93 -14.14
CA LEU A 230 -1.60 -15.70 -14.64
C LEU A 230 -1.73 -15.66 -16.16
N LYS A 231 -1.75 -14.44 -16.72
CA LYS A 231 -1.68 -14.29 -18.16
C LYS A 231 -0.41 -14.96 -18.68
N PRO A 232 -0.48 -15.73 -19.78
CA PRO A 232 0.73 -16.21 -20.42
C PRO A 232 1.59 -14.99 -20.79
N LYS A 233 2.88 -15.03 -20.45
CA LYS A 233 3.83 -13.99 -20.84
C LYS A 233 3.64 -13.70 -22.34
N LYS A 234 3.55 -12.42 -22.69
CA LYS A 234 3.55 -12.00 -24.08
C LYS A 234 4.80 -12.61 -24.71
N LYS A 235 4.63 -13.49 -25.71
CA LYS A 235 5.77 -14.07 -26.41
C LYS A 235 6.60 -12.91 -26.96
N GLU A 236 7.88 -12.91 -26.63
CA GLU A 236 8.88 -11.97 -27.17
C GLU A 236 8.95 -12.06 -28.69
#